data_AF-A0A3B9JDP2-F1
#
_entry.id   AF-A0A3B9JDP2-F1
#
_cell.length_a   1.000
_cell.length_b   1.000
_cell.length_c   1.000
_cell.angle_alpha   90.00
_cell.angle_beta   90.00
_cell.angle_gamma   90.00
#
_symmetry.space_group_name_H-M   'P 1'
#
loop_
_entity.id
_entity.type
_entity.pdbx_description
1 polymer ?
#
loop_
_entity_poly.entity_id
_entity_poly.type
_entity_poly.pdbx_seq_one_letter_code
_entity_poly.pdbx_strand_id
1 'polypeptide(L)'
;MNKLKIFLTILILIPLGIAALLGLRWLQANQEVADEWENFNTQAPALATTSRLEIVPLYEAASTVPGFITGNGVSYLIRTDSATILLDVGDNPDELTIAPFAQNMQALGISWDEVYRVVISHPHPDQVGGLTAWRERTISFGGLPGGLGERLLFVPHVTSYTGAVHATIPTLPAPDIATTGVISYLEVWPMSLFAPKGGEQALVVHVAGHGLVLITGCGHPGLERLVERAESLYGEQVVGMVGGLHYTNA
;
A
#
# COMPACT_ATOMS: atom_id res chain seq x y z
N MET A 1 47.28 25.50 -12.14
CA MET A 1 45.86 25.86 -11.95
C MET A 1 45.63 26.14 -10.47
N ASN A 2 45.13 27.33 -10.09
CA ASN A 2 45.02 27.73 -8.67
C ASN A 2 44.10 26.77 -7.91
N LYS A 3 44.45 26.36 -6.68
CA LYS A 3 43.66 25.42 -5.86
C LYS A 3 42.18 25.84 -5.74
N LEU A 4 41.91 27.15 -5.73
CA LEU A 4 40.57 27.73 -5.74
C LEU A 4 39.77 27.43 -7.01
N LYS A 5 40.40 27.45 -8.19
CA LYS A 5 39.73 27.11 -9.46
C LYS A 5 39.35 25.63 -9.50
N ILE A 6 40.25 24.76 -9.05
CA ILE A 6 39.97 23.31 -8.95
C ILE A 6 38.79 23.08 -8.00
N PHE A 7 38.81 23.71 -6.83
CA PHE A 7 37.74 23.60 -5.84
C PHE A 7 36.38 24.07 -6.39
N LEU A 8 36.32 25.24 -7.04
CA LEU A 8 35.09 25.76 -7.64
C LEU A 8 34.58 24.89 -8.80
N THR A 9 35.49 24.33 -9.62
CA THR A 9 35.12 23.40 -10.68
C THR A 9 34.50 22.12 -10.12
N ILE A 10 35.10 21.55 -9.06
CA ILE A 10 34.56 20.36 -8.39
C ILE A 10 33.18 20.65 -7.77
N LEU A 11 33.03 21.81 -7.13
CA LEU A 11 31.77 22.25 -6.49
C LEU A 11 30.61 22.36 -7.49
N ILE A 12 30.89 22.64 -8.77
CA ILE A 12 29.86 22.74 -9.82
C ILE A 12 29.67 21.40 -10.55
N LEU A 13 30.75 20.71 -10.90
CA LEU A 13 30.66 19.49 -11.71
C LEU A 13 30.07 18.31 -10.94
N ILE A 14 30.31 18.20 -9.62
CA ILE A 14 29.74 17.11 -8.83
C ILE A 14 28.19 17.19 -8.79
N PRO A 15 27.56 18.32 -8.39
CA PRO A 15 26.10 18.42 -8.40
C PRO A 15 25.49 18.23 -9.79
N LEU A 16 26.13 18.73 -10.85
CA LEU A 16 25.67 18.52 -12.23
C LEU A 16 25.74 17.04 -12.62
N GLY A 17 26.83 16.35 -12.27
CA GLY A 17 26.96 14.92 -12.48
C GLY A 17 25.92 14.10 -11.73
N ILE A 18 25.64 14.46 -10.47
CA ILE A 18 24.58 13.84 -9.66
C ILE A 18 23.22 14.10 -10.30
N ALA A 19 22.90 15.35 -10.65
CA ALA A 19 21.63 15.71 -11.29
C ALA A 19 21.41 14.97 -12.61
N ALA A 20 22.46 14.84 -13.44
CA ALA A 20 22.41 14.06 -14.67
C ALA A 20 22.16 12.57 -14.39
N LEU A 21 22.83 11.98 -13.40
CA LEU A 21 22.62 10.59 -13.00
C LEU A 21 21.20 10.35 -12.46
N LEU A 22 20.70 11.24 -11.61
CA LEU A 22 19.33 11.20 -11.10
C LEU A 22 18.31 11.34 -12.24
N GLY A 23 18.55 12.26 -13.19
CA GLY A 23 17.70 12.43 -14.37
C GLY A 23 17.67 11.18 -15.26
N LEU A 24 18.82 10.55 -15.50
CA LEU A 24 18.90 9.28 -16.24
C LEU A 24 18.16 8.15 -15.51
N ARG A 25 18.32 8.04 -14.18
CA ARG A 25 17.58 7.06 -13.37
C ARG A 25 16.08 7.28 -13.38
N TRP A 26 15.65 8.53 -13.33
CA TRP A 26 14.24 8.89 -13.44
C TRP A 26 13.67 8.52 -14.81
N LEU A 27 14.38 8.84 -15.90
CA LEU A 27 13.97 8.46 -17.26
C LEU A 27 13.86 6.95 -17.42
N GLN A 28 14.84 6.20 -16.89
CA GLN A 28 14.83 4.75 -16.89
C GLN A 28 13.62 4.21 -16.11
N ALA A 29 13.38 4.69 -14.88
CA ALA A 29 12.24 4.26 -14.08
C ALA A 29 10.90 4.57 -14.76
N ASN A 30 10.80 5.72 -15.44
CA ASN A 30 9.60 6.08 -16.19
C ASN A 30 9.32 5.11 -17.34
N GLN A 31 10.37 4.69 -18.06
CA GLN A 31 10.26 3.65 -19.09
C GLN A 31 9.85 2.31 -18.49
N GLU A 32 10.49 1.89 -17.39
CA GLU A 32 10.14 0.64 -16.71
C GLU A 32 8.68 0.62 -16.24
N VAL A 33 8.19 1.74 -15.66
CA VAL A 33 6.79 1.86 -15.23
C VAL A 33 5.82 1.78 -16.41
N ALA A 34 6.17 2.39 -17.56
CA ALA A 34 5.34 2.33 -18.76
C ALA A 34 5.35 0.91 -19.35
N ASP A 35 6.52 0.28 -19.47
CA ASP A 35 6.68 -1.07 -20.00
C ASP A 35 5.95 -2.11 -19.13
N GLU A 36 6.04 -1.99 -17.80
CA GLU A 36 5.33 -2.88 -16.87
C GLU A 36 3.80 -2.69 -16.93
N TRP A 37 3.33 -1.49 -17.26
CA TRP A 37 1.91 -1.22 -17.49
C TRP A 37 1.42 -1.86 -18.79
N GLU A 38 2.14 -1.65 -19.90
CA GLU A 38 1.77 -2.18 -21.22
C GLU A 38 1.85 -3.71 -21.30
N ASN A 39 2.81 -4.33 -20.60
CA ASN A 39 3.07 -5.76 -20.65
C ASN A 39 2.45 -6.54 -19.47
N PHE A 40 1.53 -5.93 -18.71
CA PHE A 40 0.90 -6.58 -17.58
C PHE A 40 0.05 -7.78 -18.03
N ASN A 41 0.27 -8.94 -17.39
CA ASN A 41 -0.51 -10.15 -17.67
C ASN A 41 -1.90 -10.07 -17.00
N THR A 42 -2.95 -10.20 -17.81
CA THR A 42 -4.35 -10.13 -17.38
C THR A 42 -4.91 -11.43 -16.82
N GLN A 43 -4.12 -12.50 -16.70
CA GLN A 43 -4.59 -13.75 -16.08
C GLN A 43 -4.80 -13.59 -14.57
N ALA A 44 -6.00 -13.16 -14.20
CA ALA A 44 -6.47 -13.08 -12.84
C ALA A 44 -7.05 -14.43 -12.38
N PRO A 45 -6.94 -14.79 -11.09
CA PRO A 45 -7.73 -15.87 -10.53
C PRO A 45 -9.22 -15.50 -10.56
N ALA A 46 -10.10 -16.50 -10.64
CA ALA A 46 -11.55 -16.26 -10.61
C ALA A 46 -11.96 -15.65 -9.25
N LEU A 47 -12.53 -14.45 -9.28
CA LEU A 47 -13.01 -13.73 -8.11
C LEU A 47 -14.50 -14.04 -7.88
N ALA A 48 -14.82 -14.63 -6.73
CA ALA A 48 -16.20 -14.86 -6.34
C ALA A 48 -16.89 -13.55 -5.94
N THR A 49 -18.21 -13.52 -6.02
CA THR A 49 -19.01 -12.39 -5.54
C THR A 49 -19.32 -12.50 -4.05
N THR A 50 -19.38 -11.37 -3.34
CA THR A 50 -19.92 -11.26 -1.98
C THR A 50 -21.29 -10.57 -1.98
N SER A 51 -22.19 -10.98 -1.10
CA SER A 51 -23.47 -10.31 -0.84
C SER A 51 -23.36 -9.16 0.17
N ARG A 52 -22.27 -9.12 0.92
CA ARG A 52 -21.98 -8.12 1.95
C ARG A 52 -20.57 -7.57 1.80
N LEU A 53 -20.43 -6.25 1.90
CA LEU A 53 -19.15 -5.56 2.04
C LEU A 53 -19.27 -4.53 3.16
N GLU A 54 -18.47 -4.71 4.21
CA GLU A 54 -18.28 -3.73 5.27
C GLU A 54 -16.81 -3.29 5.27
N ILE A 55 -16.57 -1.99 5.30
CA ILE A 55 -15.23 -1.40 5.38
C ILE A 55 -15.20 -0.50 6.61
N VAL A 56 -14.36 -0.83 7.58
CA VAL A 56 -14.24 -0.10 8.85
C VAL A 56 -12.86 0.58 8.89
N PRO A 57 -12.80 1.93 8.84
CA PRO A 57 -11.55 2.65 9.07
C PRO A 57 -11.06 2.43 10.50
N LEU A 58 -9.87 1.84 10.62
CA LEU A 58 -9.18 1.61 11.89
C LEU A 58 -8.08 2.63 12.14
N TYR A 59 -7.53 3.26 11.10
CA TYR A 59 -6.61 4.38 11.22
C TYR A 59 -6.75 5.26 9.98
N GLU A 60 -6.83 6.57 10.19
CA GLU A 60 -7.09 7.57 9.16
C GLU A 60 -6.60 8.95 9.62
N ALA A 61 -6.51 9.88 8.67
CA ALA A 61 -6.07 11.26 8.93
C ALA A 61 -7.03 12.05 9.83
N ALA A 62 -8.31 11.67 9.87
CA ALA A 62 -9.33 12.34 10.66
C ALA A 62 -10.40 11.37 11.18
N SER A 63 -10.98 11.72 12.34
CA SER A 63 -12.14 11.04 12.91
C SER A 63 -13.05 12.07 13.57
N THR A 64 -14.35 11.87 13.44
CA THR A 64 -15.38 12.64 14.17
C THR A 64 -15.77 11.98 15.49
N VAL A 65 -15.27 10.77 15.77
CA VAL A 65 -15.57 10.00 16.97
C VAL A 65 -14.50 10.27 18.04
N PRO A 66 -14.87 10.82 19.21
CA PRO A 66 -13.92 11.05 20.29
C PRO A 66 -13.23 9.76 20.76
N GLY A 67 -11.94 9.86 21.06
CA GLY A 67 -11.14 8.75 21.61
C GLY A 67 -10.49 7.85 20.56
N PHE A 68 -10.72 8.09 19.27
CA PHE A 68 -10.03 7.37 18.20
C PHE A 68 -8.68 8.03 17.92
N ILE A 69 -7.65 7.21 17.75
CA ILE A 69 -6.31 7.68 17.38
C ILE A 69 -6.28 7.88 15.87
N THR A 70 -5.84 9.06 15.44
CA THR A 70 -5.74 9.47 14.02
C THR A 70 -4.32 9.90 13.69
N GLY A 71 -3.97 9.93 12.42
CA GLY A 71 -2.70 10.47 11.94
C GLY A 71 -2.46 10.15 10.48
N ASN A 72 -1.26 10.44 9.99
CA ASN A 72 -0.94 10.19 8.58
C ASN A 72 -0.83 8.68 8.32
N GLY A 73 -1.54 8.17 7.32
CA GLY A 73 -1.59 6.75 7.00
C GLY A 73 -2.99 6.19 7.09
N VAL A 74 -3.14 4.94 6.66
CA VAL A 74 -4.43 4.25 6.66
C VAL A 74 -4.34 2.84 7.21
N SER A 75 -5.47 2.37 7.75
CA SER A 75 -5.71 0.96 8.03
C SER A 75 -7.20 0.71 7.97
N TYR A 76 -7.61 -0.32 7.22
CA TYR A 76 -9.02 -0.67 7.04
C TYR A 76 -9.26 -2.14 7.38
N LEU A 77 -10.35 -2.40 8.10
CA LEU A 77 -10.89 -3.75 8.26
C LEU A 77 -11.97 -3.97 7.20
N ILE A 78 -11.78 -4.95 6.33
CA ILE A 78 -12.70 -5.30 5.25
C ILE A 78 -13.36 -6.64 5.60
N ARG A 79 -14.69 -6.68 5.65
CA ARG A 79 -15.46 -7.90 5.87
C ARG A 79 -16.34 -8.21 4.67
N THR A 80 -16.21 -9.44 4.18
CA THR A 80 -17.06 -10.04 3.14
C THR A 80 -17.77 -11.28 3.69
N ASP A 81 -18.47 -12.03 2.82
CA ASP A 81 -19.09 -13.29 3.21
C ASP A 81 -18.04 -14.37 3.53
N SER A 82 -16.87 -14.32 2.88
CA SER A 82 -15.84 -15.36 3.04
C SER A 82 -14.80 -15.07 4.11
N ALA A 83 -14.48 -13.80 4.38
CA ALA A 83 -13.36 -13.44 5.26
C ALA A 83 -13.41 -12.01 5.81
N THR A 84 -12.59 -11.79 6.84
CA THR A 84 -12.20 -10.46 7.32
C THR A 84 -10.72 -10.22 7.01
N ILE A 85 -10.39 -9.16 6.29
CA ILE A 85 -9.03 -8.79 5.91
C ILE A 85 -8.66 -7.47 6.56
N LEU A 86 -7.45 -7.38 7.12
CA LEU A 86 -6.85 -6.10 7.47
C LEU A 86 -6.01 -5.60 6.29
N LEU A 87 -6.32 -4.42 5.76
CA LEU A 87 -5.47 -3.70 4.81
C LEU A 87 -4.66 -2.64 5.55
N ASP A 88 -3.34 -2.73 5.47
CA ASP A 88 -2.36 -1.85 6.10
C ASP A 88 -2.49 -1.75 7.64
N VAL A 89 -1.45 -1.22 8.29
CA VAL A 89 -1.39 -1.09 9.76
C VAL A 89 -1.21 0.36 10.22
N GLY A 90 -1.30 1.33 9.30
CA GLY A 90 -1.12 2.74 9.59
C GLY A 90 0.30 3.10 10.01
N ASP A 91 0.44 4.30 10.59
CA ASP A 91 1.68 4.76 11.23
C ASP A 91 1.66 4.43 12.74
N ASN A 92 2.84 4.29 13.32
CA ASN A 92 3.06 4.22 14.76
C ASN A 92 4.30 5.04 15.15
N PRO A 93 4.25 6.37 15.01
CA PRO A 93 5.43 7.22 15.09
C PRO A 93 6.02 7.28 16.51
N ASP A 94 5.19 7.08 17.53
CA ASP A 94 5.58 7.07 18.95
C ASP A 94 5.97 5.66 19.46
N GLU A 95 6.08 4.68 18.55
CA GLU A 95 6.40 3.27 18.87
C GLU A 95 5.53 2.70 20.00
N LEU A 96 4.24 3.04 19.99
CA LEU A 96 3.29 2.61 21.00
C LEU A 96 3.27 1.09 21.08
N THR A 97 3.26 0.56 22.30
CA THR A 97 3.20 -0.89 22.55
C THR A 97 1.97 -1.51 21.91
N ILE A 98 0.83 -0.82 21.88
CA ILE A 98 -0.33 -1.23 21.09
C ILE A 98 -0.48 -0.20 19.96
N ALA A 99 -0.36 -0.64 18.72
CA ALA A 99 -0.40 0.26 17.57
C ALA A 99 -1.75 0.99 17.47
N PRO A 100 -1.80 2.20 16.88
CA PRO A 100 -3.02 2.99 16.76
C PRO A 100 -4.23 2.23 16.18
N PHE A 101 -4.05 1.50 15.08
CA PHE A 101 -5.13 0.72 14.47
C PHE A 101 -5.71 -0.32 15.45
N ALA A 102 -4.85 -0.97 16.24
CA ALA A 102 -5.24 -1.99 17.19
C ALA A 102 -5.94 -1.40 18.43
N GLN A 103 -5.56 -0.19 18.86
CA GLN A 103 -6.31 0.52 19.91
C GLN A 103 -7.71 0.91 19.43
N ASN A 104 -7.84 1.36 18.18
CA ASN A 104 -9.14 1.67 17.59
C ASN A 104 -10.01 0.41 17.41
N MET A 105 -9.42 -0.74 17.06
CA MET A 105 -10.13 -2.03 17.11
C MET A 105 -10.68 -2.33 18.50
N GLN A 106 -9.86 -2.16 19.55
CA GLN A 106 -10.29 -2.37 20.94
C GLN A 106 -11.43 -1.41 21.35
N ALA A 107 -11.35 -0.14 20.96
CA ALA A 107 -12.39 0.85 21.22
C ALA A 107 -13.71 0.51 20.53
N LEU A 108 -13.65 -0.13 19.35
CA LEU A 108 -14.80 -0.64 18.60
C LEU A 108 -15.30 -2.01 19.10
N GLY A 109 -14.62 -2.64 20.06
CA GLY A 109 -14.94 -3.99 20.51
C GLY A 109 -14.65 -5.08 19.46
N ILE A 110 -13.79 -4.80 18.49
CA ILE A 110 -13.39 -5.74 17.44
C ILE A 110 -12.19 -6.55 17.93
N SER A 111 -12.29 -7.87 17.85
CA SER A 111 -11.21 -8.76 18.25
C SER A 111 -10.19 -8.95 17.14
N TRP A 112 -8.91 -9.05 17.49
CA TRP A 112 -7.85 -9.47 16.56
C TRP A 112 -8.10 -10.87 15.97
N ASP A 113 -8.83 -11.72 16.70
CA ASP A 113 -9.21 -13.05 16.25
C ASP A 113 -10.21 -13.06 15.09
N GLU A 114 -10.88 -11.94 14.83
CA GLU A 114 -11.73 -11.80 13.65
C GLU A 114 -10.94 -11.67 12.35
N VAL A 115 -9.70 -11.14 12.42
CA VAL A 115 -8.87 -10.91 11.22
C VAL A 115 -8.37 -12.25 10.70
N TYR A 116 -8.74 -12.60 9.48
CA TYR A 116 -8.31 -13.84 8.84
C TYR A 116 -6.90 -13.70 8.25
N ARG A 117 -6.65 -12.62 7.52
CA ARG A 117 -5.38 -12.35 6.82
C ARG A 117 -5.09 -10.86 6.78
N VAL A 118 -3.83 -10.52 6.57
CA VAL A 118 -3.36 -9.13 6.46
C VAL A 118 -2.82 -8.90 5.05
N VAL A 119 -3.12 -7.75 4.47
CA VAL A 119 -2.58 -7.30 3.19
C VAL A 119 -1.91 -5.95 3.41
N ILE A 120 -0.72 -5.76 2.86
CA ILE A 120 -0.03 -4.46 2.82
C ILE A 120 -0.14 -3.91 1.40
N SER A 121 -0.52 -2.66 1.24
CA SER A 121 -0.68 -2.00 -0.06
C SER A 121 0.66 -1.61 -0.67
N HIS A 122 1.58 -1.03 0.12
CA HIS A 122 2.91 -0.60 -0.30
C HIS A 122 3.83 -0.32 0.92
N PRO A 123 5.17 -0.27 0.75
CA PRO A 123 6.14 -0.12 1.85
C PRO A 123 6.37 1.33 2.27
N HIS A 124 5.34 2.12 2.56
CA HIS A 124 5.52 3.44 3.16
C HIS A 124 5.40 3.39 4.69
N PRO A 125 6.13 4.24 5.43
CA PRO A 125 6.12 4.22 6.90
C PRO A 125 4.72 4.26 7.50
N ASP A 126 3.83 5.05 6.89
CA ASP A 126 2.44 5.25 7.30
C ASP A 126 1.49 4.10 6.95
N GLN A 127 2.03 2.99 6.42
CA GLN A 127 1.29 1.77 6.07
C GLN A 127 1.83 0.52 6.76
N VAL A 128 3.13 0.52 7.09
CA VAL A 128 3.85 -0.64 7.66
C VAL A 128 4.09 -0.54 9.16
N GLY A 129 3.53 0.47 9.83
CA GLY A 129 3.63 0.64 11.28
C GLY A 129 4.81 1.49 11.71
N GLY A 130 5.25 2.42 10.85
CA GLY A 130 6.18 3.50 11.18
C GLY A 130 7.57 3.40 10.58
N LEU A 131 8.36 4.45 10.85
CA LEU A 131 9.67 4.67 10.23
C LEU A 131 10.69 3.56 10.57
N THR A 132 10.63 3.03 11.79
CA THR A 132 11.51 1.93 12.23
C THR A 132 11.22 0.67 11.43
N ALA A 133 9.94 0.28 11.29
CA ALA A 133 9.52 -0.87 10.49
C ALA A 133 9.93 -0.72 9.02
N TRP A 134 9.72 0.47 8.44
CA TRP A 134 10.15 0.79 7.08
C TRP A 134 11.67 0.62 6.88
N ARG A 135 12.49 1.16 7.79
CA ARG A 135 13.97 1.04 7.72
C ARG A 135 14.44 -0.41 7.80
N GLU A 136 13.80 -1.20 8.64
CA GLU A 136 14.09 -2.63 8.83
C GLU A 136 13.45 -3.53 7.77
N ARG A 137 12.72 -2.93 6.82
CA ARG A 137 11.96 -3.63 5.75
C ARG A 137 11.00 -4.67 6.31
N THR A 138 10.39 -4.38 7.44
CA THR A 138 9.45 -5.25 8.15
C THR A 138 8.09 -4.56 8.31
N ILE A 139 7.14 -5.26 8.90
CA ILE A 139 5.82 -4.74 9.29
C ILE A 139 5.75 -4.76 10.81
N SER A 140 5.42 -3.62 11.42
CA SER A 140 5.18 -3.51 12.85
C SER A 140 3.69 -3.50 13.15
N PHE A 141 3.23 -4.56 13.82
CA PHE A 141 1.86 -4.67 14.29
C PHE A 141 1.66 -4.10 15.72
N GLY A 142 2.76 -3.68 16.36
CA GLY A 142 2.79 -3.51 17.81
C GLY A 142 2.54 -4.84 18.56
N GLY A 143 2.13 -4.74 19.81
CA GLY A 143 1.87 -5.82 20.75
C GLY A 143 0.46 -6.39 20.58
N LEU A 144 0.22 -7.09 19.47
CA LEU A 144 -1.01 -7.87 19.29
C LEU A 144 -0.99 -9.15 20.12
N PRO A 145 -2.11 -9.56 20.75
CA PRO A 145 -2.23 -10.86 21.40
C PRO A 145 -1.91 -11.99 20.41
N GLY A 146 -0.88 -12.80 20.71
CA GLY A 146 -0.43 -13.90 19.84
C GLY A 146 0.31 -13.45 18.56
N GLY A 147 0.57 -12.15 18.39
CA GLY A 147 1.17 -11.61 17.16
C GLY A 147 0.32 -11.92 15.92
N LEU A 148 0.96 -12.08 14.77
CA LEU A 148 0.27 -12.47 13.54
C LEU A 148 -0.30 -13.90 13.62
N GLY A 149 0.31 -14.78 14.42
CA GLY A 149 -0.07 -16.19 14.52
C GLY A 149 0.13 -16.92 13.19
N GLU A 150 -0.85 -17.74 12.80
CA GLU A 150 -0.85 -18.48 11.52
C GLU A 150 -1.46 -17.69 10.36
N ARG A 151 -1.83 -16.42 10.57
CA ARG A 151 -2.42 -15.58 9.53
C ARG A 151 -1.41 -15.31 8.44
N LEU A 152 -1.86 -15.43 7.20
CA LEU A 152 -1.03 -15.06 6.06
C LEU A 152 -0.96 -13.53 5.93
N LEU A 153 0.26 -13.05 5.67
CA LEU A 153 0.57 -11.66 5.36
C LEU A 153 0.90 -11.55 3.87
N PHE A 154 0.12 -10.77 3.12
CA PHE A 154 0.32 -10.54 1.70
C PHE A 154 1.03 -9.19 1.51
N VAL A 155 2.14 -9.20 0.79
CA VAL A 155 2.98 -8.00 0.58
C VAL A 155 3.33 -7.81 -0.90
N PRO A 156 3.45 -6.57 -1.38
CA PRO A 156 3.76 -6.27 -2.77
C PRO A 156 5.28 -6.23 -3.03
N HIS A 157 6.10 -6.37 -1.99
CA HIS A 157 7.55 -6.21 -2.04
C HIS A 157 8.22 -7.22 -1.11
N VAL A 158 9.53 -7.42 -1.30
CA VAL A 158 10.34 -8.28 -0.43
C VAL A 158 10.48 -7.64 0.94
N THR A 159 10.05 -8.35 1.98
CA THR A 159 10.15 -7.94 3.39
C THR A 159 11.05 -8.90 4.18
N SER A 160 11.58 -8.44 5.32
CA SER A 160 12.24 -9.29 6.32
C SER A 160 11.25 -10.13 7.14
N TYR A 161 9.94 -9.88 7.01
CA TYR A 161 8.91 -10.68 7.66
C TYR A 161 8.86 -12.11 7.11
N THR A 162 9.15 -13.10 7.96
CA THR A 162 9.25 -14.50 7.55
C THR A 162 7.87 -15.08 7.24
N GLY A 163 7.73 -15.78 6.11
CA GLY A 163 6.48 -16.44 5.71
C GLY A 163 5.46 -15.53 5.03
N ALA A 164 5.81 -14.27 4.72
CA ALA A 164 4.96 -13.39 3.94
C ALA A 164 4.76 -13.93 2.51
N VAL A 165 3.54 -13.84 2.01
CA VAL A 165 3.17 -14.17 0.64
C VAL A 165 3.44 -12.96 -0.25
N HIS A 166 4.34 -13.11 -1.21
CA HIS A 166 4.65 -12.05 -2.17
C HIS A 166 3.56 -12.00 -3.24
N ALA A 167 2.60 -11.09 -3.05
CA ALA A 167 1.43 -10.90 -3.90
C ALA A 167 1.72 -9.92 -5.05
N THR A 168 2.76 -10.20 -5.85
CA THR A 168 3.17 -9.30 -6.95
C THR A 168 2.24 -9.35 -8.15
N ILE A 169 1.48 -10.44 -8.30
CA ILE A 169 0.43 -10.65 -9.29
C ILE A 169 -0.94 -10.70 -8.61
N PRO A 170 -2.06 -10.56 -9.35
CA PRO A 170 -3.40 -10.71 -8.80
C PRO A 170 -3.51 -12.02 -8.01
N THR A 171 -3.78 -11.89 -6.71
CA THR A 171 -3.81 -13.00 -5.77
C THR A 171 -5.08 -12.93 -4.94
N LEU A 172 -5.58 -14.08 -4.46
CA LEU A 172 -6.76 -14.14 -3.59
C LEU A 172 -6.39 -14.27 -2.11
N PRO A 173 -6.36 -13.16 -1.33
CA PRO A 173 -6.45 -13.23 0.13
C PRO A 173 -7.67 -14.04 0.59
N ALA A 174 -8.79 -13.96 -0.12
CA ALA A 174 -9.98 -14.77 0.13
C ALA A 174 -10.74 -15.04 -1.19
N PRO A 175 -11.65 -16.02 -1.26
CA PRO A 175 -12.37 -16.33 -2.49
C PRO A 175 -13.08 -15.13 -3.16
N ASP A 176 -13.58 -14.18 -2.36
CA ASP A 176 -14.30 -12.98 -2.79
C ASP A 176 -13.51 -11.67 -2.60
N ILE A 177 -12.20 -11.78 -2.33
CA ILE A 177 -11.28 -10.64 -2.18
C ILE A 177 -10.00 -10.94 -2.96
N ALA A 178 -9.70 -10.12 -3.97
CA ALA A 178 -8.46 -10.18 -4.73
C ALA A 178 -7.55 -8.98 -4.46
N THR A 179 -6.26 -9.13 -4.74
CA THR A 179 -5.36 -7.99 -4.98
C THR A 179 -5.34 -7.64 -6.48
N THR A 180 -5.05 -6.39 -6.82
CA THR A 180 -4.81 -5.94 -8.21
C THR A 180 -3.51 -6.50 -8.82
N GLY A 181 -2.70 -7.19 -8.02
CA GLY A 181 -1.26 -7.28 -8.24
C GLY A 181 -0.59 -5.91 -8.10
N VAL A 182 0.73 -5.89 -8.27
CA VAL A 182 1.49 -4.66 -8.17
C VAL A 182 1.29 -3.80 -9.42
N ILE A 183 1.02 -2.53 -9.20
CA ILE A 183 1.02 -1.47 -10.20
C ILE A 183 2.18 -0.55 -9.87
N SER A 184 3.13 -0.46 -10.78
CA SER A 184 4.29 0.39 -10.61
C SER A 184 3.96 1.85 -10.90
N TYR A 185 4.62 2.74 -10.18
CA TYR A 185 4.45 4.18 -10.28
C TYR A 185 5.77 4.90 -10.07
N LEU A 186 5.80 6.19 -10.46
CA LEU A 186 6.94 7.05 -10.18
C LEU A 186 6.79 7.68 -8.81
N GLU A 187 7.71 7.34 -7.92
CA GLU A 187 7.75 7.87 -6.57
C GLU A 187 8.40 9.25 -6.58
N VAL A 188 7.63 10.27 -6.20
CA VAL A 188 8.07 11.68 -6.18
C VAL A 188 8.47 12.16 -4.78
N TRP A 189 8.57 11.25 -3.82
CA TRP A 189 8.98 11.58 -2.45
C TRP A 189 10.47 11.96 -2.36
N PRO A 190 10.87 12.94 -1.52
CA PRO A 190 12.26 13.44 -1.48
C PRO A 190 13.33 12.38 -1.20
N MET A 191 12.98 11.28 -0.53
CA MET A 191 13.94 10.20 -0.26
C MET A 191 14.05 9.16 -1.38
N SER A 192 13.21 9.25 -2.41
CA SER A 192 13.17 8.31 -3.53
C SER A 192 13.99 8.79 -4.74
N LEU A 193 14.77 9.86 -4.59
CA LEU A 193 15.66 10.39 -5.63
C LEU A 193 16.54 9.31 -6.28
N PHE A 194 17.05 8.37 -5.48
CA PHE A 194 17.93 7.30 -5.97
C PHE A 194 17.21 6.03 -6.40
N ALA A 195 15.90 5.91 -6.11
CA ALA A 195 15.06 4.78 -6.46
C ALA A 195 13.63 5.27 -6.77
N PRO A 196 13.42 5.96 -7.90
CA PRO A 196 12.17 6.66 -8.20
C PRO A 196 11.02 5.75 -8.68
N LYS A 197 11.17 4.42 -8.56
CA LYS A 197 10.13 3.45 -8.91
C LYS A 197 9.55 2.83 -7.64
N GLY A 198 8.27 3.05 -7.42
CA GLY A 198 7.48 2.40 -6.38
C GLY A 198 6.54 1.34 -6.98
N GLY A 199 5.87 0.59 -6.11
CA GLY A 199 4.85 -0.37 -6.48
C GLY A 199 3.78 -0.44 -5.40
N GLU A 200 2.52 -0.43 -5.81
CA GLU A 200 1.36 -0.50 -4.93
C GLU A 200 0.39 -1.57 -5.43
N GLN A 201 -0.27 -2.26 -4.50
CA GLN A 201 -1.44 -3.09 -4.78
C GLN A 201 -2.66 -2.57 -4.00
N ALA A 202 -3.83 -2.74 -4.59
CA ALA A 202 -5.12 -2.49 -3.94
C ALA A 202 -5.91 -3.80 -3.82
N LEU A 203 -6.94 -3.79 -2.98
CA LEU A 203 -7.94 -4.86 -2.91
C LEU A 203 -9.08 -4.60 -3.88
N VAL A 204 -9.61 -5.68 -4.45
CA VAL A 204 -10.75 -5.73 -5.35
C VAL A 204 -11.78 -6.66 -4.74
N VAL A 205 -13.00 -6.17 -4.55
CA VAL A 205 -14.15 -6.96 -4.05
C VAL A 205 -15.28 -6.86 -5.07
N HIS A 206 -15.80 -8.00 -5.52
CA HIS A 206 -16.95 -8.03 -6.42
C HIS A 206 -18.24 -8.14 -5.60
N VAL A 207 -19.01 -7.06 -5.51
CA VAL A 207 -20.30 -7.03 -4.82
C VAL A 207 -21.40 -7.52 -5.75
N ALA A 208 -22.08 -8.59 -5.34
CA ALA A 208 -23.11 -9.26 -6.15
C ALA A 208 -24.19 -8.28 -6.61
N GLY A 209 -24.42 -8.22 -7.92
CA GLY A 209 -25.43 -7.36 -8.55
C GLY A 209 -25.09 -5.87 -8.56
N HIS A 210 -23.88 -5.47 -8.15
CA HIS A 210 -23.47 -4.07 -8.13
C HIS A 210 -22.21 -3.82 -8.97
N GLY A 211 -21.14 -4.60 -8.79
CA GLY A 211 -19.87 -4.42 -9.50
C GLY A 211 -18.67 -4.48 -8.56
N LEU A 212 -17.53 -3.95 -8.99
CA LEU A 212 -16.27 -3.96 -8.24
C LEU A 212 -16.17 -2.77 -7.28
N VAL A 213 -15.67 -3.03 -6.07
CA VAL A 213 -15.24 -2.00 -5.13
C VAL A 213 -13.74 -2.15 -4.90
N LEU A 214 -13.02 -1.03 -5.04
CA LEU A 214 -11.59 -0.95 -4.78
C LEU A 214 -11.30 -0.42 -3.37
N ILE A 215 -10.38 -1.07 -2.66
CA ILE A 215 -9.83 -0.54 -1.41
C ILE A 215 -8.32 -0.37 -1.55
N THR A 216 -7.83 0.87 -1.50
CA THR A 216 -6.41 1.24 -1.68
C THR A 216 -5.81 1.82 -0.39
N GLY A 217 -4.49 1.74 -0.26
CA GLY A 217 -3.73 2.41 0.79
C GLY A 217 -3.58 3.91 0.48
N CYS A 218 -2.60 4.26 -0.37
CA CYS A 218 -2.33 5.66 -0.76
C CYS A 218 -2.82 6.05 -2.14
N GLY A 219 -2.99 5.10 -3.07
CA GLY A 219 -3.46 5.38 -4.43
C GLY A 219 -2.37 5.93 -5.35
N HIS A 220 -1.09 5.64 -5.11
CA HIS A 220 0.04 6.18 -5.86
C HIS A 220 -0.02 5.96 -7.39
N PRO A 221 -0.51 4.82 -7.91
CA PRO A 221 -0.65 4.63 -9.35
C PRO A 221 -1.64 5.60 -10.03
N GLY A 222 -2.48 6.29 -9.24
CA GLY A 222 -3.58 7.12 -9.74
C GLY A 222 -4.89 6.34 -9.89
N LEU A 223 -6.00 7.04 -9.74
CA LEU A 223 -7.35 6.49 -9.80
C LEU A 223 -7.60 5.76 -11.12
N GLU A 224 -7.21 6.37 -12.23
CA GLU A 224 -7.46 5.86 -13.58
C GLU A 224 -6.81 4.49 -13.78
N ARG A 225 -5.53 4.35 -13.36
CA ARG A 225 -4.80 3.08 -13.48
C ARG A 225 -5.37 2.01 -12.55
N LEU A 226 -5.80 2.37 -11.34
CA LEU A 226 -6.40 1.42 -10.41
C LEU A 226 -7.73 0.89 -10.95
N VAL A 227 -8.58 1.76 -11.48
CA VAL A 227 -9.85 1.39 -12.12
C VAL A 227 -9.60 0.52 -13.34
N GLU A 228 -8.79 0.99 -14.30
CA GLU A 228 -8.48 0.25 -15.53
C GLU A 228 -7.87 -1.13 -15.24
N ARG A 229 -6.99 -1.23 -14.23
CA ARG A 229 -6.44 -2.51 -13.79
C ARG A 229 -7.53 -3.46 -13.28
N ALA A 230 -8.45 -2.98 -12.45
CA ALA A 230 -9.49 -3.84 -11.88
C ALA A 230 -10.50 -4.30 -12.92
N GLU A 231 -10.97 -3.38 -13.77
CA GLU A 231 -11.95 -3.70 -14.82
C GLU A 231 -11.36 -4.64 -15.87
N SER A 232 -10.09 -4.47 -16.24
CA SER A 232 -9.40 -5.38 -17.17
C SER A 232 -9.16 -6.78 -16.60
N LEU A 233 -8.96 -6.91 -15.29
CA LEU A 233 -8.76 -8.20 -14.63
C LEU A 233 -10.05 -9.03 -14.52
N TYR A 234 -11.18 -8.38 -14.24
CA TYR A 234 -12.42 -9.09 -13.88
C TYR A 234 -13.59 -8.85 -14.84
N GLY A 235 -13.48 -7.95 -15.82
CA GLY A 235 -14.51 -7.70 -16.82
C GLY A 235 -15.79 -7.07 -16.26
N GLU A 236 -15.71 -6.44 -15.09
CA GLU A 236 -16.83 -5.81 -14.37
C GLU A 236 -16.50 -4.36 -14.06
N GLN A 237 -17.52 -3.50 -13.96
CA GLN A 237 -17.32 -2.07 -13.70
C GLN A 237 -16.94 -1.80 -12.24
N VAL A 238 -16.04 -0.84 -12.04
CA VAL A 238 -15.79 -0.29 -10.69
C VAL A 238 -16.90 0.68 -10.33
N VAL A 239 -17.62 0.39 -9.25
CA VAL A 239 -18.74 1.20 -8.75
C VAL A 239 -18.41 1.98 -7.48
N GLY A 240 -17.26 1.70 -6.87
CA GLY A 240 -16.80 2.41 -5.68
C GLY A 240 -15.32 2.25 -5.43
N MET A 241 -14.73 3.24 -4.77
CA MET A 241 -13.36 3.20 -4.29
C MET A 241 -13.29 3.81 -2.89
N VAL A 242 -12.52 3.18 -2.01
CA VAL A 242 -12.24 3.61 -0.64
C VAL A 242 -10.73 3.58 -0.42
N GLY A 243 -10.17 4.59 0.24
CA GLY A 243 -8.73 4.65 0.50
C GLY A 243 -8.14 6.05 0.35
N GLY A 244 -6.84 6.16 0.60
CA GLY A 244 -6.06 7.30 0.14
C GLY A 244 -5.98 7.31 -1.39
N LEU A 245 -6.11 8.49 -2.00
CA LEU A 245 -6.08 8.66 -3.46
C LEU A 245 -4.91 9.50 -3.95
N HIS A 246 -4.01 9.91 -3.04
CA HIS A 246 -2.86 10.78 -3.31
C HIS A 246 -3.17 12.11 -4.03
N TYR A 247 -4.43 12.53 -4.13
CA TYR A 247 -4.82 13.85 -4.62
C TYR A 247 -4.73 14.85 -3.47
N THR A 248 -3.81 15.81 -3.59
CA THR A 248 -3.74 16.95 -2.67
C THR A 248 -4.81 17.97 -3.06
N ASN A 249 -5.67 18.37 -2.10
CA ASN A 249 -6.79 19.30 -2.24
C ASN A 249 -8.06 18.75 -2.91
N ALA A 250 -8.77 17.86 -2.20
CA ALA A 250 -10.22 17.73 -2.37
C ALA A 250 -10.94 18.68 -1.40
#